data_AF-A0A2M7L4Y9-F1
#
_entry.id   AF-A0A2M7L4Y9-F1
#
_cell.length_a   1.000
_cell.length_b   1.000
_cell.length_c   1.000
_cell.angle_alpha   90.00
_cell.angle_beta   90.00
_cell.angle_gamma   90.00
#
_symmetry.space_group_name_H-M   'P 1'
#
loop_
_entity.id
_entity.type
_entity.pdbx_description
1 polymer ?
#
loop_
_entity_poly.entity_id
_entity_poly.type
_entity_poly.pdbx_seq_one_letter_code
_entity_poly.pdbx_strand_id
1 'polypeptide(L)'
;MHKSIRQTYWLLWIIAVSAWPAQAAEQAHNAWVASGWEQLDAGQPQQAMRLWQQGINSQPDSRLFAVLGVYQLQENALQQLHRVGRAHQTFIIHVTQSAPQRYIVLSARDVAADWPLRQQQLADLKQAAAIEGTLLAKSAQRLKNAVIAEDIKPLPNVAPSSAAATPPHWLSQGWEQVDTYDIDQALQIWQIGINELQDKRLLVSLGVFAKQENAVARMKQIGRAQLVFIAIRHIGKPLYYVLSMRDVAADPGIRQRELSELKQAASITSRLLTMASVNFKNRLILEHYPELFSSTPAYIPNSESNSKKPEPSPADQALPETAGADQPSISRLEISGNQQVSTDTIILELREFFDMKNSSANRTMIRQSITQLYHDIGLNHVSINIADAMHDGTVNIEIQEE
;
A
#
# COMPACT_ATOMS: atom_id res chain seq x y z
N MET A 1 0.35 -66.89 -32.17
CA MET A 1 1.02 -65.97 -31.22
C MET A 1 1.27 -64.54 -31.75
N HIS A 2 0.62 -64.07 -32.82
CA HIS A 2 0.90 -62.74 -33.43
C HIS A 2 -0.26 -61.74 -33.51
N LYS A 3 -1.46 -62.06 -32.98
CA LYS A 3 -2.65 -61.19 -33.11
C LYS A 3 -2.89 -60.22 -31.93
N SER A 4 -2.14 -60.32 -30.83
CA SER A 4 -2.41 -59.55 -29.60
C SER A 4 -1.65 -58.22 -29.47
N ILE A 5 -0.70 -57.90 -30.35
CA ILE A 5 0.16 -56.69 -30.24
C ILE A 5 -0.40 -55.50 -31.04
N ARG A 6 -1.31 -55.73 -32.00
CA ARG A 6 -1.86 -54.65 -32.84
C ARG A 6 -3.01 -53.86 -32.19
N GLN A 7 -3.65 -54.38 -31.14
CA GLN A 7 -4.77 -53.68 -30.47
C GLN A 7 -4.31 -52.68 -29.40
N THR A 8 -3.13 -52.84 -28.81
CA THR A 8 -2.59 -51.91 -27.82
C THR A 8 -2.05 -50.61 -28.42
N TYR A 9 -1.62 -50.61 -29.69
CA TYR A 9 -1.16 -49.40 -30.38
C TYR A 9 -2.29 -48.44 -30.78
N TRP A 10 -3.53 -48.92 -30.92
CA TRP A 10 -4.67 -48.08 -31.33
C TRP A 10 -5.23 -47.23 -30.18
N LEU A 11 -5.18 -47.74 -28.94
CA LEU A 11 -5.63 -47.00 -27.76
C LEU A 11 -4.67 -45.88 -27.32
N LEU A 12 -3.37 -46.01 -27.61
CA LEU A 12 -2.38 -44.94 -27.36
C LEU A 12 -2.46 -43.78 -28.36
N TRP A 13 -2.97 -44.01 -29.59
CA TRP A 13 -3.16 -42.94 -30.57
C TRP A 13 -4.41 -42.08 -30.32
N ILE A 14 -5.45 -42.63 -29.70
CA ILE A 14 -6.70 -41.87 -29.43
C ILE A 14 -6.51 -40.86 -28.29
N ILE A 15 -5.67 -41.15 -27.29
CA ILE A 15 -5.44 -40.24 -26.16
C ILE A 15 -4.56 -39.04 -26.58
N ALA A 16 -3.71 -39.18 -27.61
CA ALA A 16 -2.84 -38.10 -28.09
C ALA A 16 -3.58 -37.02 -28.91
N VAL A 17 -4.76 -37.30 -29.48
CA VAL A 17 -5.47 -36.36 -30.36
C VAL A 17 -6.35 -35.37 -29.57
N SER A 18 -6.76 -35.70 -28.34
CA SER A 18 -7.69 -34.88 -27.56
C SER A 18 -7.04 -33.75 -26.72
N ALA A 19 -5.71 -33.70 -26.58
CA ALA A 19 -5.02 -32.66 -25.81
C ALA A 19 -4.58 -31.44 -26.65
N TRP A 20 -4.54 -31.55 -27.98
CA TRP A 20 -4.09 -30.46 -28.86
C TRP A 20 -5.02 -29.24 -29.03
N PRO A 21 -6.37 -29.34 -29.01
CA PRO A 21 -7.20 -28.18 -29.32
C PRO A 21 -7.20 -27.11 -28.21
N ALA A 22 -6.96 -27.50 -26.94
CA ALA A 22 -6.94 -26.55 -25.82
C ALA A 22 -5.75 -25.58 -25.89
N GLN A 23 -4.57 -26.08 -26.24
CA GLN A 23 -3.35 -25.27 -26.32
C GLN A 23 -3.38 -24.28 -27.50
N ALA A 24 -3.99 -24.68 -28.62
CA ALA A 24 -4.18 -23.82 -29.78
C ALA A 24 -5.15 -22.65 -29.49
N ALA A 25 -6.23 -22.91 -28.74
CA ALA A 25 -7.18 -21.87 -28.34
C ALA A 25 -6.54 -20.87 -27.35
N GLU A 26 -5.72 -21.36 -26.40
CA GLU A 26 -5.00 -20.50 -25.45
C GLU A 26 -3.93 -19.65 -26.14
N GLN A 27 -3.24 -20.18 -27.15
CA GLN A 27 -2.28 -19.43 -27.96
C GLN A 27 -2.94 -18.32 -28.79
N ALA A 28 -4.14 -18.56 -29.33
CA ALA A 28 -4.87 -17.53 -30.06
C ALA A 28 -5.28 -16.36 -29.15
N HIS A 29 -5.61 -16.62 -27.89
CA HIS A 29 -6.07 -15.60 -26.94
C HIS A 29 -4.97 -14.60 -26.54
N ASN A 30 -3.70 -15.04 -26.58
CA ASN A 30 -2.55 -14.25 -26.15
C ASN A 30 -1.59 -13.88 -27.30
N ALA A 31 -2.09 -13.80 -28.55
CA ALA A 31 -1.28 -13.43 -29.72
C ALA A 31 -0.53 -12.09 -29.53
N TRP A 32 -1.14 -11.14 -28.81
CA TRP A 32 -0.54 -9.84 -28.48
C TRP A 32 0.74 -9.97 -27.63
N VAL A 33 0.86 -11.01 -26.79
CA VAL A 33 2.08 -11.28 -26.02
C VAL A 33 3.22 -11.65 -26.97
N ALA A 34 2.95 -12.56 -27.91
CA ALA A 34 3.91 -13.00 -28.92
C ALA A 34 4.37 -11.83 -29.81
N SER A 35 3.43 -11.01 -30.29
CA SER A 35 3.78 -9.83 -31.09
C SER A 35 4.65 -8.83 -30.32
N GLY A 36 4.39 -8.61 -29.02
CA GLY A 36 5.27 -7.75 -28.23
C GLY A 36 6.67 -8.34 -28.04
N TRP A 37 6.79 -9.66 -27.90
CA TRP A 37 8.08 -10.34 -27.89
C TRP A 37 8.85 -10.21 -29.22
N GLU A 38 8.18 -10.30 -30.36
CA GLU A 38 8.79 -10.06 -31.68
C GLU A 38 9.34 -8.65 -31.79
N GLN A 39 8.62 -7.64 -31.30
CA GLN A 39 9.11 -6.26 -31.27
C GLN A 39 10.31 -6.09 -30.32
N LEU A 40 10.31 -6.81 -29.20
CA LEU A 40 11.44 -6.78 -28.28
C LEU A 40 12.71 -7.37 -28.93
N ASP A 41 12.60 -8.50 -29.63
CA ASP A 41 13.72 -9.11 -30.38
C ASP A 41 14.23 -8.20 -31.50
N ALA A 42 13.33 -7.43 -32.12
CA ALA A 42 13.68 -6.44 -33.14
C ALA A 42 14.38 -5.19 -32.56
N GLY A 43 14.66 -5.16 -31.26
CA GLY A 43 15.29 -4.02 -30.58
C GLY A 43 14.33 -2.83 -30.37
N GLN A 44 13.01 -3.08 -30.37
CA GLN A 44 11.97 -2.05 -30.21
C GLN A 44 11.19 -2.21 -28.89
N PRO A 45 11.82 -2.03 -27.71
CA PRO A 45 11.19 -2.29 -26.42
C PRO A 45 9.98 -1.40 -26.14
N GLN A 46 9.97 -0.14 -26.63
CA GLN A 46 8.82 0.76 -26.46
C GLN A 46 7.61 0.31 -27.28
N GLN A 47 7.84 -0.18 -28.51
CA GLN A 47 6.79 -0.75 -29.35
C GLN A 47 6.23 -2.04 -28.73
N ALA A 48 7.10 -2.89 -28.16
CA ALA A 48 6.70 -4.08 -27.42
C ALA A 48 5.76 -3.74 -26.25
N MET A 49 6.14 -2.76 -25.41
CA MET A 49 5.31 -2.29 -24.30
C MET A 49 3.98 -1.68 -24.77
N ARG A 50 3.97 -0.95 -25.90
CA ARG A 50 2.74 -0.46 -26.53
C ARG A 50 1.80 -1.60 -26.92
N LEU A 51 2.30 -2.64 -27.58
CA LEU A 51 1.50 -3.82 -27.95
C LEU A 51 0.98 -4.57 -26.73
N TRP A 52 1.82 -4.76 -25.70
CA TRP A 52 1.40 -5.42 -24.47
C TRP A 52 0.31 -4.65 -23.73
N GLN A 53 0.43 -3.32 -23.62
CA GLN A 53 -0.60 -2.50 -23.01
C GLN A 53 -1.91 -2.52 -23.81
N GLN A 54 -1.84 -2.49 -25.14
CA GLN A 54 -3.02 -2.63 -26.00
C GLN A 54 -3.70 -4.00 -25.79
N GLY A 55 -2.91 -5.06 -25.68
CA GLY A 55 -3.38 -6.41 -25.36
C GLY A 55 -4.10 -6.50 -24.02
N ILE A 56 -3.59 -5.84 -22.97
CA ILE A 56 -4.29 -5.72 -21.67
C ILE A 56 -5.59 -4.93 -21.80
N ASN A 57 -5.56 -3.84 -22.56
CA ASN A 57 -6.73 -2.98 -22.74
C ASN A 57 -7.89 -3.70 -23.42
N SER A 58 -7.62 -4.72 -24.26
CA SER A 58 -8.63 -5.53 -24.91
C SER A 58 -9.14 -6.72 -24.07
N GLN A 59 -8.49 -7.07 -22.95
CA GLN A 59 -8.94 -8.17 -22.09
C GLN A 59 -10.21 -7.82 -21.31
N PRO A 60 -11.03 -8.80 -20.89
CA PRO A 60 -12.09 -8.60 -19.91
C PRO A 60 -11.56 -7.99 -18.60
N ASP A 61 -12.31 -7.11 -17.95
CA ASP A 61 -11.89 -6.44 -16.71
C ASP A 61 -11.56 -7.42 -15.57
N SER A 62 -12.26 -8.56 -15.53
CA SER A 62 -12.07 -9.65 -14.56
C SER A 62 -10.85 -10.53 -14.85
N ARG A 63 -10.21 -10.38 -16.02
CA ARG A 63 -9.02 -11.16 -16.38
C ARG A 63 -7.90 -10.90 -15.38
N LEU A 64 -7.34 -11.96 -14.81
CA LEU A 64 -6.23 -11.86 -13.87
C LEU A 64 -4.89 -12.05 -14.58
N PHE A 65 -3.91 -11.25 -14.18
CA PHE A 65 -2.51 -11.36 -14.57
C PHE A 65 -1.65 -11.61 -13.35
N ALA A 66 -0.77 -12.61 -13.43
CA ALA A 66 0.21 -12.91 -12.39
C ALA A 66 1.31 -11.84 -12.37
N VAL A 67 1.56 -11.21 -11.21
CA VAL A 67 2.59 -10.19 -11.01
C VAL A 67 3.89 -10.85 -10.57
N LEU A 68 4.92 -10.73 -11.40
CA LEU A 68 6.23 -11.33 -11.17
C LEU A 68 7.21 -10.37 -10.49
N GLY A 69 6.98 -9.07 -10.63
CA GLY A 69 7.80 -8.06 -9.98
C GLY A 69 7.43 -6.65 -10.40
N VAL A 70 7.84 -5.68 -9.58
CA VAL A 70 7.72 -4.24 -9.86
C VAL A 70 9.10 -3.63 -9.74
N TYR A 71 9.55 -2.96 -10.79
CA TYR A 71 10.91 -2.45 -10.95
C TYR A 71 10.88 -0.95 -11.22
N GLN A 72 11.86 -0.22 -10.69
CA GLN A 72 12.03 1.20 -10.99
C GLN A 72 12.81 1.41 -12.30
N LEU A 73 13.77 0.53 -12.59
CA LEU A 73 14.62 0.58 -13.79
C LEU A 73 14.11 -0.39 -14.86
N GLN A 74 14.14 0.04 -16.11
CA GLN A 74 13.67 -0.73 -17.26
C GLN A 74 14.54 -1.98 -17.47
N GLU A 75 15.85 -1.84 -17.29
CA GLU A 75 16.85 -2.89 -17.52
C GLU A 75 16.62 -4.08 -16.58
N ASN A 76 16.29 -3.81 -15.31
CA ASN A 76 15.98 -4.85 -14.32
C ASN A 76 14.69 -5.60 -14.68
N ALA A 77 13.68 -4.87 -15.15
CA ALA A 77 12.44 -5.48 -15.60
C ALA A 77 12.66 -6.37 -16.84
N LEU A 78 13.46 -5.90 -17.80
CA LEU A 78 13.84 -6.66 -19.00
C LEU A 78 14.66 -7.90 -18.66
N GLN A 79 15.62 -7.79 -17.74
CA GLN A 79 16.40 -8.94 -17.27
C GLN A 79 15.49 -10.01 -16.64
N GLN A 80 14.53 -9.60 -15.80
CA GLN A 80 13.57 -10.53 -15.22
C GLN A 80 12.66 -11.14 -16.31
N LEU A 81 12.17 -10.32 -17.24
CA LEU A 81 11.35 -10.79 -18.35
C LEU A 81 12.08 -11.86 -19.18
N HIS A 82 13.36 -11.65 -19.51
CA HIS A 82 14.16 -12.63 -20.24
C HIS A 82 14.46 -13.89 -19.42
N ARG A 83 14.70 -13.75 -18.11
CA ARG A 83 14.92 -14.89 -17.20
C ARG A 83 13.74 -15.84 -17.20
N VAL A 84 12.52 -15.30 -17.04
CA VAL A 84 11.30 -16.12 -17.04
C VAL A 84 10.98 -16.59 -18.46
N GLY A 85 11.02 -15.67 -19.42
CA GLY A 85 10.94 -15.97 -20.84
C GLY A 85 9.54 -16.22 -21.38
N ARG A 86 9.50 -16.49 -22.69
CA ARG A 86 8.30 -16.60 -23.54
C ARG A 86 7.39 -17.78 -23.20
N ALA A 87 7.98 -18.88 -22.74
CA ALA A 87 7.25 -20.11 -22.42
C ALA A 87 6.16 -19.87 -21.37
N HIS A 88 6.34 -18.85 -20.52
CA HIS A 88 5.40 -18.46 -19.48
C HIS A 88 4.52 -17.27 -19.84
N GLN A 89 4.42 -16.91 -21.14
CA GLN A 89 3.61 -15.79 -21.64
C GLN A 89 3.84 -14.49 -20.87
N THR A 90 5.10 -14.18 -20.56
CA THR A 90 5.46 -13.01 -19.78
C THR A 90 5.53 -11.75 -20.63
N PHE A 91 5.28 -10.60 -20.02
CA PHE A 91 5.36 -9.29 -20.67
C PHE A 91 5.63 -8.19 -19.64
N ILE A 92 5.93 -6.98 -20.11
CA ILE A 92 6.16 -5.80 -19.26
C ILE A 92 5.14 -4.72 -19.59
N ILE A 93 4.65 -4.02 -18.57
CA ILE A 93 4.01 -2.71 -18.75
C ILE A 93 4.76 -1.62 -18.01
N HIS A 94 4.61 -0.40 -18.52
CA HIS A 94 5.14 0.81 -17.91
C HIS A 94 3.99 1.63 -17.32
N VAL A 95 4.04 1.86 -16.00
CA VAL A 95 3.05 2.65 -15.28
C VAL A 95 3.62 4.03 -14.98
N THR A 96 3.12 5.05 -15.68
CA THR A 96 3.55 6.45 -15.55
C THR A 96 2.70 7.26 -14.57
N GLN A 97 1.47 6.81 -14.28
CA GLN A 97 0.53 7.52 -13.39
C GLN A 97 0.98 7.54 -11.93
N SER A 98 1.91 6.66 -11.57
CA SER A 98 2.52 6.61 -10.25
C SER A 98 3.96 7.08 -10.41
N ALA A 99 4.30 8.26 -9.89
CA ALA A 99 5.70 8.61 -9.68
C ALA A 99 6.19 7.91 -8.39
N PRO A 100 7.42 7.34 -8.36
CA PRO A 100 8.33 7.17 -9.49
C PRO A 100 7.80 6.14 -10.50
N GLN A 101 8.11 6.33 -11.79
CA GLN A 101 7.78 5.41 -12.88
C GLN A 101 8.11 3.97 -12.51
N ARG A 102 7.21 3.04 -12.85
CA ARG A 102 7.40 1.61 -12.51
C ARG A 102 7.17 0.73 -13.73
N TYR A 103 8.01 -0.27 -13.87
CA TYR A 103 7.87 -1.36 -14.81
C TYR A 103 7.33 -2.58 -14.06
N ILE A 104 6.21 -3.13 -14.52
CA ILE A 104 5.60 -4.31 -13.91
C ILE A 104 5.78 -5.48 -14.86
N VAL A 105 6.47 -6.52 -14.39
CA VAL A 105 6.61 -7.79 -15.13
C VAL A 105 5.43 -8.67 -14.77
N LEU A 106 4.71 -9.14 -15.79
CA LEU A 106 3.45 -9.87 -15.66
C LEU A 106 3.51 -11.18 -16.46
N SER A 107 2.60 -12.11 -16.17
CA SER A 107 2.30 -13.28 -17.00
C SER A 107 0.84 -13.30 -17.42
N ALA A 108 0.60 -13.58 -18.70
CA ALA A 108 -0.73 -13.67 -19.30
C ALA A 108 -1.36 -15.06 -19.21
N ARG A 109 -0.73 -16.02 -18.52
CA ARG A 109 -1.29 -17.36 -18.30
C ARG A 109 -2.64 -17.27 -17.59
N ASP A 110 -3.52 -18.21 -17.91
CA ASP A 110 -4.78 -18.36 -17.19
C ASP A 110 -4.52 -18.60 -15.71
N VAL A 111 -5.12 -17.78 -14.86
CA VAL A 111 -5.02 -17.88 -13.41
C VAL A 111 -6.40 -18.20 -12.85
N ALA A 112 -6.53 -19.33 -12.14
CA ALA A 112 -7.78 -19.66 -11.47
C ALA A 112 -8.22 -18.57 -10.48
N ALA A 113 -9.54 -18.36 -10.37
CA ALA A 113 -10.12 -17.48 -9.36
C ALA A 113 -9.95 -18.05 -7.94
N ASP A 114 -10.02 -19.38 -7.82
CA ASP A 114 -9.76 -20.12 -6.59
C ASP A 114 -8.30 -19.99 -6.14
N TRP A 115 -8.09 -19.66 -4.86
CA TRP A 115 -6.78 -19.30 -4.34
C TRP A 115 -5.82 -20.51 -4.21
N PRO A 116 -6.21 -21.64 -3.60
CA PRO A 116 -5.37 -22.84 -3.56
C PRO A 116 -4.96 -23.32 -4.96
N LEU A 117 -5.92 -23.42 -5.89
CA LEU A 117 -5.66 -23.87 -7.25
C LEU A 117 -4.74 -22.90 -8.00
N ARG A 118 -4.92 -21.58 -7.79
CA ARG A 118 -4.04 -20.55 -8.33
C ARG A 118 -2.59 -20.74 -7.88
N GLN A 119 -2.35 -20.94 -6.59
CA GLN A 119 -0.97 -21.11 -6.09
C GLN A 119 -0.32 -22.37 -6.67
N GLN A 120 -1.09 -23.44 -6.85
CA GLN A 120 -0.62 -24.66 -7.50
C GLN A 120 -0.27 -24.43 -8.99
N GLN A 121 -1.15 -23.74 -9.73
CA GLN A 121 -0.94 -23.43 -11.16
C GLN A 121 0.22 -22.46 -11.43
N LEU A 122 0.62 -21.68 -10.43
CA LEU A 122 1.69 -20.68 -10.54
C LEU A 122 3.01 -21.13 -9.89
N ALA A 123 3.10 -22.36 -9.39
CA ALA A 123 4.29 -22.87 -8.73
C ALA A 123 5.51 -22.92 -9.67
N ASP A 124 5.30 -23.35 -10.92
CA ASP A 124 6.34 -23.36 -11.96
C ASP A 124 6.78 -21.93 -12.32
N LEU A 125 5.85 -21.00 -12.39
CA LEU A 125 6.11 -19.59 -12.66
C LEU A 125 6.92 -18.94 -11.53
N LYS A 126 6.61 -19.26 -10.27
CA LYS A 126 7.40 -18.84 -9.10
C LYS A 126 8.82 -19.36 -9.18
N GLN A 127 9.00 -20.64 -9.52
CA GLN A 127 10.31 -21.25 -9.67
C GLN A 127 11.11 -20.59 -10.81
N ALA A 128 10.49 -20.40 -11.97
CA ALA A 128 11.12 -19.75 -13.13
C ALA A 128 11.50 -18.28 -12.84
N ALA A 129 10.70 -17.58 -12.03
CA ALA A 129 10.94 -16.21 -11.62
C ALA A 129 11.85 -16.05 -10.39
N ALA A 130 12.25 -17.16 -9.75
CA ALA A 130 12.96 -17.18 -8.47
C ALA A 130 12.25 -16.36 -7.38
N ILE A 131 10.93 -16.51 -7.26
CA ILE A 131 10.09 -15.83 -6.26
C ILE A 131 9.81 -16.79 -5.10
N GLU A 132 10.38 -16.50 -3.93
CA GLU A 132 10.20 -17.30 -2.72
C GLU A 132 8.85 -17.03 -2.01
N GLY A 133 8.20 -15.90 -2.33
CA GLY A 133 6.94 -15.45 -1.71
C GLY A 133 5.66 -15.85 -2.44
N THR A 134 4.52 -15.34 -1.95
CA THR A 134 3.21 -15.49 -2.58
C THR A 134 3.14 -14.69 -3.87
N LEU A 135 2.68 -15.33 -4.96
CA LEU A 135 2.49 -14.64 -6.23
C LEU A 135 1.14 -13.90 -6.20
N LEU A 136 1.19 -12.60 -6.45
CA LEU A 136 0.00 -11.75 -6.49
C LEU A 136 -0.60 -11.76 -7.89
N ALA A 137 -1.93 -11.63 -7.97
CA ALA A 137 -2.62 -11.42 -9.23
C ALA A 137 -3.27 -10.03 -9.24
N LYS A 138 -3.24 -9.36 -10.40
CA LYS A 138 -3.95 -8.09 -10.62
C LYS A 138 -4.95 -8.25 -11.76
N SER A 139 -6.13 -7.67 -11.58
CA SER A 139 -7.13 -7.62 -12.64
C SER A 139 -6.71 -6.70 -13.76
N ALA A 140 -7.11 -7.01 -15.00
CA ALA A 140 -6.91 -6.17 -16.17
C ALA A 140 -7.42 -4.76 -15.91
N GLN A 141 -8.59 -4.61 -15.27
CA GLN A 141 -9.19 -3.31 -14.94
C GLN A 141 -8.21 -2.35 -14.22
N ARG A 142 -7.39 -2.86 -13.28
CA ARG A 142 -6.41 -2.04 -12.54
C ARG A 142 -5.13 -1.73 -13.33
N LEU A 143 -4.91 -2.44 -14.44
CA LEU A 143 -3.75 -2.28 -15.33
C LEU A 143 -4.12 -1.54 -16.63
N LYS A 144 -5.41 -1.49 -16.95
CA LYS A 144 -5.96 -0.64 -18.00
C LYS A 144 -5.67 0.82 -17.64
N ASN A 145 -5.26 1.59 -18.64
CA ASN A 145 -4.90 3.01 -18.50
C ASN A 145 -3.56 3.30 -17.81
N ALA A 146 -2.63 2.35 -17.71
CA ALA A 146 -1.23 2.71 -17.52
C ALA A 146 -0.78 3.51 -18.77
N VAL A 147 -0.79 4.85 -18.66
CA VAL A 147 -0.55 5.76 -19.78
C VAL A 147 0.88 5.56 -20.27
N ILE A 148 1.06 5.31 -21.56
CA ILE A 148 2.39 5.22 -22.17
C ILE A 148 2.91 6.64 -22.36
N ALA A 149 4.13 6.88 -21.89
CA ALA A 149 4.72 8.21 -21.65
C ALA A 149 4.84 9.13 -22.87
N GLU A 150 4.49 8.69 -24.08
CA GLU A 150 4.71 9.47 -25.31
C GLU A 150 3.73 10.64 -25.48
N ASP A 151 2.66 10.75 -24.67
CA ASP A 151 1.64 11.82 -24.81
C ASP A 151 1.43 12.68 -23.55
N ILE A 152 2.29 12.55 -22.54
CA ILE A 152 2.22 13.41 -21.35
C ILE A 152 2.89 14.74 -21.67
N LYS A 153 2.08 15.69 -22.16
CA LYS A 153 2.40 17.12 -22.07
C LYS A 153 2.90 17.39 -20.64
N PRO A 154 4.12 17.92 -20.43
CA PRO A 154 4.65 18.13 -19.09
C PRO A 154 3.60 18.88 -18.28
N LEU A 155 3.25 18.32 -17.11
CA LEU A 155 2.37 18.98 -16.15
C LEU A 155 2.90 20.41 -16.01
N PRO A 156 2.04 21.44 -16.21
CA PRO A 156 2.49 22.82 -16.12
C PRO A 156 3.20 22.96 -14.78
N ASN A 157 4.46 23.41 -14.85
CA ASN A 157 5.25 23.72 -13.67
C ASN A 157 4.47 24.77 -12.88
N VAL A 158 3.68 24.31 -11.89
CA VAL A 158 2.81 25.18 -11.12
C VAL A 158 3.76 26.06 -10.32
N ALA A 159 3.86 27.33 -10.72
CA ALA A 159 4.71 28.29 -10.05
C ALA A 159 4.36 28.29 -8.55
N PRO A 160 5.36 28.24 -7.66
CA PRO A 160 5.11 28.27 -6.22
C PRO A 160 4.26 29.50 -5.88
N SER A 161 3.13 29.28 -5.20
CA SER A 161 2.23 30.34 -4.79
C SER A 161 2.99 31.41 -3.99
N SER A 162 2.71 32.66 -4.32
CA SER A 162 3.54 33.84 -4.09
C SER A 162 3.61 34.28 -2.63
N ALA A 163 4.46 33.63 -1.84
CA ALA A 163 5.20 34.13 -0.68
C ALA A 163 5.85 32.93 0.03
N ALA A 164 6.66 32.16 -0.68
CA ALA A 164 7.33 31.01 -0.08
C ALA A 164 8.34 31.52 0.95
N ALA A 165 8.01 31.39 2.24
CA ALA A 165 8.99 31.53 3.30
C ALA A 165 10.20 30.65 2.97
N THR A 166 11.40 31.20 3.08
CA THR A 166 12.63 30.46 2.83
C THR A 166 12.59 29.16 3.63
N PRO A 167 12.74 27.98 2.98
CA PRO A 167 12.70 26.71 3.68
C PRO A 167 13.75 26.70 4.81
N PRO A 168 13.43 26.16 5.98
CA PRO A 168 14.38 26.10 7.08
C PRO A 168 15.56 25.23 6.67
N HIS A 169 16.75 25.60 7.12
CA HIS A 169 18.00 24.99 6.69
C HIS A 169 18.01 23.46 6.85
N TRP A 170 17.49 22.94 7.97
CA TRP A 170 17.39 21.51 8.23
C TRP A 170 16.55 20.76 7.18
N LEU A 171 15.53 21.40 6.59
CA LEU A 171 14.69 20.76 5.58
C LEU A 171 15.51 20.51 4.30
N SER A 172 16.24 21.53 3.86
CA SER A 172 17.14 21.47 2.71
C SER A 172 18.27 20.47 2.93
N GLN A 173 18.88 20.47 4.12
CA GLN A 173 19.93 19.51 4.47
C GLN A 173 19.44 18.07 4.47
N GLY A 174 18.26 17.76 5.02
CA GLY A 174 17.74 16.39 4.96
C GLY A 174 17.47 15.94 3.52
N TRP A 175 17.04 16.86 2.65
CA TRP A 175 16.92 16.57 1.22
C TRP A 175 18.25 16.33 0.51
N GLU A 176 19.32 17.01 0.91
CA GLU A 176 20.68 16.74 0.41
C GLU A 176 21.13 15.31 0.78
N GLN A 177 20.85 14.87 2.01
CA GLN A 177 21.14 13.49 2.43
C GLN A 177 20.33 12.44 1.64
N VAL A 178 19.09 12.76 1.27
CA VAL A 178 18.31 11.88 0.38
C VAL A 178 18.93 11.76 -1.03
N ASP A 179 19.62 12.80 -1.51
CA ASP A 179 20.31 12.75 -2.81
C ASP A 179 21.59 11.92 -2.75
N THR A 180 22.28 11.92 -1.60
CA THR A 180 23.46 11.07 -1.34
C THR A 180 23.09 9.65 -0.94
N TYR A 181 21.80 9.30 -0.97
CA TYR A 181 21.23 8.01 -0.55
C TYR A 181 21.39 7.69 0.95
N ASP A 182 21.72 8.69 1.78
CA ASP A 182 21.77 8.57 3.22
C ASP A 182 20.40 8.93 3.85
N ILE A 183 19.46 8.00 3.72
CA ILE A 183 18.08 8.22 4.18
C ILE A 183 18.02 8.34 5.72
N ASP A 184 18.87 7.63 6.43
CA ASP A 184 18.83 7.62 7.89
C ASP A 184 19.33 8.96 8.46
N GLN A 185 20.40 9.52 7.87
CA GLN A 185 20.85 10.87 8.20
C GLN A 185 19.81 11.93 7.81
N ALA A 186 19.11 11.76 6.68
CA ALA A 186 18.01 12.65 6.30
C ALA A 186 16.88 12.68 7.34
N LEU A 187 16.45 11.49 7.79
CA LEU A 187 15.41 11.33 8.80
C LEU A 187 15.84 11.96 10.13
N GLN A 188 17.11 11.80 10.52
CA GLN A 188 17.65 12.43 11.72
C GLN A 188 17.61 13.96 11.65
N ILE A 189 18.06 14.54 10.54
CA ILE A 189 18.07 15.99 10.34
C ILE A 189 16.64 16.55 10.40
N TRP A 190 15.69 15.91 9.72
CA TRP A 190 14.29 16.33 9.78
C TRP A 190 13.71 16.19 11.17
N GLN A 191 14.02 15.12 11.90
CA GLN A 191 13.53 14.93 13.26
C GLN A 191 14.07 16.01 14.22
N ILE A 192 15.34 16.39 14.10
CA ILE A 192 15.93 17.52 14.84
C ILE A 192 15.19 18.81 14.49
N GLY A 193 14.98 19.08 13.21
CA GLY A 193 14.26 20.26 12.74
C GLY A 193 12.81 20.36 13.25
N ILE A 194 12.07 19.24 13.25
CA ILE A 194 10.70 19.18 13.80
C ILE A 194 10.70 19.52 15.30
N ASN A 195 11.71 19.06 16.05
CA ASN A 195 11.82 19.31 17.48
C ASN A 195 11.99 20.82 17.80
N GLU A 196 12.55 21.59 16.87
CA GLU A 196 12.74 23.04 16.97
C GLU A 196 11.52 23.86 16.53
N LEU A 197 10.55 23.27 15.80
CA LEU A 197 9.35 23.98 15.37
C LEU A 197 8.50 24.46 16.54
N GLN A 198 7.72 25.53 16.38
CA GLN A 198 6.73 25.93 17.39
C GLN A 198 5.65 24.84 17.53
N ASP A 199 5.25 24.50 18.75
CA ASP A 199 4.32 23.39 19.03
C ASP A 199 2.99 23.48 18.29
N LYS A 200 2.49 24.71 18.11
CA LYS A 200 1.21 25.00 17.44
C LYS A 200 1.33 25.09 15.91
N ARG A 201 2.54 24.94 15.36
CA ARG A 201 2.75 24.91 13.91
C ARG A 201 1.97 23.74 13.34
N LEU A 202 1.04 24.02 12.43
CA LEU A 202 0.31 22.96 11.73
C LEU A 202 1.19 22.38 10.64
N LEU A 203 1.27 21.06 10.61
CA LEU A 203 1.89 20.25 9.57
C LEU A 203 0.79 19.50 8.83
N VAL A 204 0.95 19.36 7.51
CA VAL A 204 -0.04 18.63 6.71
C VAL A 204 0.45 17.20 6.52
N SER A 205 -0.32 16.23 7.00
CA SER A 205 -0.07 14.81 6.74
C SER A 205 -0.48 14.45 5.32
N LEU A 206 0.46 13.88 4.57
CA LEU A 206 0.34 13.42 3.18
C LEU A 206 0.34 11.89 3.08
N GLY A 207 0.31 11.21 4.22
CA GLY A 207 0.26 9.76 4.31
C GLY A 207 1.06 9.23 5.49
N VAL A 208 0.72 8.00 5.88
CA VAL A 208 1.39 7.24 6.92
C VAL A 208 1.75 5.88 6.32
N PHE A 209 3.01 5.48 6.45
CA PHE A 209 3.53 4.28 5.82
C PHE A 209 4.16 3.37 6.87
N ALA A 210 3.93 2.07 6.76
CA ALA A 210 4.59 1.08 7.62
C ALA A 210 6.03 0.74 7.18
N LYS A 211 6.47 1.24 6.01
CA LYS A 211 7.79 0.97 5.44
C LYS A 211 8.48 2.26 4.98
N GLN A 212 9.77 2.39 5.26
CA GLN A 212 10.59 3.58 4.98
C GLN A 212 10.67 3.88 3.48
N GLU A 213 10.94 2.85 2.69
CA GLU A 213 11.09 2.96 1.23
C GLU A 213 9.83 3.49 0.56
N ASN A 214 8.65 3.14 1.09
CA ASN A 214 7.37 3.65 0.59
C ASN A 214 7.21 5.14 0.91
N ALA A 215 7.58 5.56 2.12
CA ALA A 215 7.54 6.97 2.50
C ALA A 215 8.55 7.81 1.70
N VAL A 216 9.77 7.31 1.48
CA VAL A 216 10.79 7.98 0.66
C VAL A 216 10.35 8.10 -0.79
N ALA A 217 9.85 7.01 -1.38
CA ALA A 217 9.32 7.04 -2.74
C ALA A 217 8.18 8.06 -2.87
N ARG A 218 7.29 8.10 -1.87
CA ARG A 218 6.19 9.06 -1.82
C ARG A 218 6.69 10.50 -1.71
N MET A 219 7.63 10.76 -0.80
CA MET A 219 8.20 12.09 -0.61
C MET A 219 8.93 12.59 -1.87
N LYS A 220 9.73 11.73 -2.53
CA LYS A 220 10.39 12.04 -3.82
C LYS A 220 9.38 12.35 -4.92
N GLN A 221 8.28 11.62 -4.98
CA GLN A 221 7.18 11.90 -5.93
C GLN A 221 6.58 13.29 -5.72
N ILE A 222 6.36 13.71 -4.47
CA ILE A 222 5.73 15.00 -4.16
C ILE A 222 6.71 16.16 -4.44
N GLY A 223 7.99 15.94 -4.12
CA GLY A 223 9.09 16.83 -4.47
C GLY A 223 9.31 17.99 -3.49
N ARG A 224 10.53 18.56 -3.56
CA ARG A 224 11.05 19.60 -2.67
C ARG A 224 10.23 20.88 -2.65
N ALA A 225 9.63 21.23 -3.78
CA ALA A 225 8.83 22.45 -3.93
C ALA A 225 7.64 22.51 -2.96
N GLN A 226 7.19 21.36 -2.43
CA GLN A 226 6.07 21.26 -1.49
C GLN A 226 6.51 21.25 -0.03
N LEU A 227 7.79 21.51 0.26
CA LEU A 227 8.35 21.53 1.62
C LEU A 227 8.06 20.23 2.39
N VAL A 228 8.14 19.09 1.70
CA VAL A 228 7.85 17.79 2.29
C VAL A 228 9.07 17.17 2.93
N PHE A 229 8.82 16.41 3.99
CA PHE A 229 9.81 15.65 4.74
C PHE A 229 9.12 14.44 5.37
N ILE A 230 9.91 13.55 5.96
CA ILE A 230 9.39 12.40 6.70
C ILE A 230 9.59 12.64 8.19
N ALA A 231 8.53 12.47 8.96
CA ALA A 231 8.59 12.35 10.42
C ALA A 231 8.37 10.90 10.81
N ILE A 232 9.10 10.42 11.80
CA ILE A 232 8.93 9.06 12.30
C ILE A 232 8.09 9.12 13.57
N ARG A 233 7.05 8.30 13.60
CA ARG A 233 6.27 8.06 14.82
C ARG A 233 6.28 6.58 15.12
N HIS A 234 6.62 6.23 16.35
CA HIS A 234 6.59 4.86 16.79
C HIS A 234 5.25 4.59 17.47
N ILE A 235 4.38 3.83 16.80
CA ILE A 235 3.12 3.32 17.35
C ILE A 235 3.15 1.81 17.14
N GLY A 236 3.85 1.12 18.04
CA GLY A 236 4.22 -0.29 17.90
C GLY A 236 5.34 -0.50 16.88
N LYS A 237 5.07 -0.22 15.59
CA LYS A 237 6.07 -0.22 14.51
C LYS A 237 6.42 1.21 14.11
N PRO A 238 7.60 1.45 13.52
CA PRO A 238 7.90 2.76 12.93
C PRO A 238 6.87 3.04 11.83
N LEU A 239 6.13 4.11 12.01
CA LEU A 239 5.25 4.68 11.02
C LEU A 239 5.92 5.93 10.48
N TYR A 240 6.09 5.94 9.17
CA TYR A 240 6.74 7.02 8.44
C TYR A 240 5.65 7.95 7.93
N TYR A 241 5.54 9.11 8.56
CA TYR A 241 4.59 10.15 8.19
C TYR A 241 5.25 11.04 7.15
N VAL A 242 4.69 11.10 5.95
CA VAL A 242 5.11 12.10 4.97
C VAL A 242 4.35 13.37 5.28
N LEU A 243 5.06 14.43 5.68
CA LEU A 243 4.48 15.69 6.11
C LEU A 243 4.89 16.83 5.18
N SER A 244 4.06 17.87 5.06
CA SER A 244 4.45 19.16 4.47
C SER A 244 4.46 20.25 5.53
N MET A 245 5.47 21.11 5.45
CA MET A 245 5.61 22.29 6.31
C MET A 245 5.03 23.57 5.69
N ARG A 246 4.35 23.49 4.54
CA ARG A 246 3.70 24.65 3.93
C ARG A 246 2.83 25.36 4.97
N ASP A 247 2.89 26.69 4.98
CA ASP A 247 1.98 27.48 5.79
C ASP A 247 0.54 27.12 5.42
N VAL A 248 -0.24 26.81 6.44
CA VAL A 248 -1.66 26.53 6.29
C VAL A 248 -2.41 27.67 6.96
N ALA A 249 -3.18 28.41 6.18
CA ALA A 249 -3.97 29.52 6.73
C ALA A 249 -4.87 29.07 7.90
N ALA A 250 -5.03 29.94 8.90
CA ALA A 250 -5.97 29.75 10.00
C ALA A 250 -7.43 29.79 9.50
N ASP A 251 -7.67 30.56 8.43
CA ASP A 251 -8.97 30.65 7.76
C ASP A 251 -9.30 29.33 7.01
N PRO A 252 -10.45 28.70 7.27
CA PRO A 252 -10.84 27.44 6.61
C PRO A 252 -10.95 27.51 5.08
N GLY A 253 -11.39 28.66 4.54
CA GLY A 253 -11.59 28.85 3.10
C GLY A 253 -10.27 28.98 2.34
N ILE A 254 -9.34 29.76 2.88
CA ILE A 254 -7.97 29.88 2.34
C ILE A 254 -7.23 28.55 2.52
N ARG A 255 -7.33 27.93 3.70
CA ARG A 255 -6.75 26.61 3.99
C ARG A 255 -7.13 25.57 2.95
N GLN A 256 -8.42 25.46 2.63
CA GLN A 256 -8.88 24.43 1.69
C GLN A 256 -8.29 24.64 0.30
N ARG A 257 -8.14 25.90 -0.13
CA ARG A 257 -7.53 26.25 -1.41
C ARG A 257 -6.04 25.91 -1.43
N GLU A 258 -5.30 26.30 -0.39
CA GLU A 258 -3.86 25.99 -0.26
C GLU A 258 -3.58 24.49 -0.19
N LEU A 259 -4.43 23.75 0.53
CA LEU A 259 -4.34 22.29 0.62
C LEU A 259 -4.71 21.59 -0.70
N SER A 260 -5.49 22.23 -1.59
CA SER A 260 -5.89 21.62 -2.87
C SER A 260 -4.72 21.43 -3.83
N GLU A 261 -3.79 22.39 -3.88
CA GLU A 261 -2.56 22.27 -4.65
C GLU A 261 -1.67 21.15 -4.11
N LEU A 262 -1.55 21.07 -2.78
CA LEU A 262 -0.76 20.04 -2.10
C LEU A 262 -1.38 18.65 -2.30
N LYS A 263 -2.70 18.54 -2.30
CA LYS A 263 -3.44 17.32 -2.68
C LYS A 263 -3.13 16.91 -4.12
N GLN A 264 -3.16 17.85 -5.05
CA GLN A 264 -2.88 17.58 -6.46
C GLN A 264 -1.43 17.12 -6.66
N ALA A 265 -0.46 17.83 -6.07
CA ALA A 265 0.95 17.48 -6.11
C ALA A 265 1.21 16.10 -5.49
N ALA A 266 0.54 15.80 -4.38
CA ALA A 266 0.63 14.49 -3.76
C ALA A 266 -0.26 13.44 -4.41
N SER A 267 -1.11 13.76 -5.38
CA SER A 267 -2.11 12.80 -5.89
C SER A 267 -2.91 12.16 -4.75
N ILE A 268 -3.33 12.94 -3.74
CA ILE A 268 -4.17 12.51 -2.61
C ILE A 268 -5.58 13.03 -2.84
N THR A 269 -6.53 12.10 -2.93
CA THR A 269 -7.94 12.43 -3.11
C THR A 269 -8.66 12.67 -1.78
N SER A 270 -8.15 12.13 -0.67
CA SER A 270 -8.77 12.24 0.66
C SER A 270 -8.57 13.61 1.32
N ARG A 271 -9.25 13.83 2.45
CA ARG A 271 -9.06 15.04 3.26
C ARG A 271 -7.67 15.00 3.91
N LEU A 272 -6.83 16.00 3.61
CA LEU A 272 -5.54 16.15 4.27
C LEU A 272 -5.74 16.50 5.73
N LEU A 273 -4.90 15.92 6.57
CA LEU A 273 -4.96 16.12 8.00
C LEU A 273 -3.93 17.16 8.40
N THR A 274 -4.39 18.21 9.04
CA THR A 274 -3.51 19.17 9.70
C THR A 274 -3.27 18.68 11.12
N MET A 275 -2.03 18.44 11.46
CA MET A 275 -1.61 17.95 12.76
C MET A 275 -0.63 18.95 13.35
N ALA A 276 -0.74 19.24 14.64
CA ALA A 276 0.22 20.11 15.30
C ALA A 276 1.60 19.45 15.32
N SER A 277 2.66 20.24 15.12
CA SER A 277 4.05 19.77 15.10
C SER A 277 4.43 19.05 16.38
N VAL A 278 3.87 19.48 17.52
CA VAL A 278 4.04 18.83 18.83
C VAL A 278 3.71 17.33 18.80
N ASN A 279 2.80 16.89 17.93
CA ASN A 279 2.46 15.48 17.77
C ASN A 279 3.62 14.65 17.22
N PHE A 280 4.58 15.28 16.56
CA PHE A 280 5.74 14.64 15.92
C PHE A 280 7.07 15.00 16.60
N LYS A 281 7.03 15.84 17.64
CA LYS A 281 8.21 16.09 18.44
C LYS A 281 8.57 14.84 19.20
N ASN A 282 9.78 14.36 18.99
CA ASN A 282 10.30 13.21 19.69
C ASN A 282 11.77 13.44 19.98
N ARG A 283 12.05 13.81 21.24
CA ARG A 283 13.42 14.06 21.73
C ARG A 283 14.18 12.75 21.99
N LEU A 284 13.46 11.64 22.15
CA LEU A 284 14.03 10.37 22.58
C LEU A 284 14.50 9.49 21.41
N ILE A 285 14.14 9.80 20.15
CA ILE A 285 14.58 9.00 18.98
C ILE A 285 16.12 8.96 18.88
N LEU A 286 16.81 10.04 19.25
CA LEU A 286 18.28 10.06 19.26
C LEU A 286 18.89 9.15 20.34
N GLU A 287 18.21 8.96 21.47
CA GLU A 287 18.74 8.19 22.61
C GLU A 287 18.31 6.72 22.57
N HIS A 288 17.12 6.42 22.03
CA HIS A 288 16.48 5.10 22.18
C HIS A 288 16.65 4.16 20.99
N TYR A 289 17.20 4.62 19.86
CA TYR A 289 17.35 3.77 18.67
C TYR A 289 18.69 3.99 17.93
N PRO A 290 19.84 3.82 18.60
CA PRO A 290 21.14 3.88 17.94
C PRO A 290 21.31 2.83 16.82
N GLU A 291 20.53 1.75 16.88
CA GLU A 291 20.50 0.65 15.91
C GLU A 291 19.82 0.97 14.57
N LEU A 292 18.99 2.01 14.49
CA LEU A 292 18.58 2.57 13.20
C LEU A 292 19.71 3.34 12.51
N PHE A 293 20.85 3.55 13.19
CA PHE A 293 21.94 4.41 12.76
C PHE A 293 23.33 3.74 12.82
N SER A 294 23.39 2.42 13.09
CA SER A 294 24.64 1.66 13.22
C SER A 294 24.63 0.46 12.29
N SER A 295 25.26 0.56 11.12
CA SER A 295 25.48 -0.58 10.22
C SER A 295 26.72 -1.38 10.68
N THR A 296 26.51 -2.39 11.53
CA THR A 296 27.54 -3.42 11.82
C THR A 296 26.85 -4.76 12.13
N PRO A 297 27.32 -5.91 11.61
CA PRO A 297 26.57 -7.17 11.72
C PRO A 297 26.78 -7.89 13.06
N ALA A 298 25.64 -8.20 13.69
CA ALA A 298 25.27 -9.29 14.59
C ALA A 298 26.23 -9.77 15.70
N TYR A 299 25.78 -9.61 16.96
CA TYR A 299 26.03 -10.56 18.04
C TYR A 299 24.87 -10.57 19.07
N ILE A 300 24.35 -11.75 19.40
CA ILE A 300 23.46 -12.12 20.53
C ILE A 300 24.06 -13.45 21.05
N PRO A 301 24.15 -13.80 22.36
CA PRO A 301 23.15 -13.69 23.45
C PRO A 301 23.75 -13.34 24.85
N ASN A 302 23.12 -13.30 26.03
CA ASN A 302 21.86 -13.79 26.62
C ASN A 302 21.70 -13.10 28.02
N SER A 303 20.49 -13.03 28.60
CA SER A 303 20.17 -13.52 29.98
C SER A 303 18.86 -12.97 30.57
N GLU A 304 18.20 -13.87 31.31
CA GLU A 304 16.88 -13.88 31.95
C GLU A 304 16.71 -12.92 33.15
N SER A 305 15.46 -12.58 33.52
CA SER A 305 14.93 -12.83 34.89
C SER A 305 13.44 -12.43 35.05
N ASN A 306 12.80 -13.13 35.99
CA ASN A 306 11.38 -13.33 36.32
C ASN A 306 10.64 -12.20 37.09
N SER A 307 9.30 -12.35 37.15
CA SER A 307 8.36 -12.16 38.31
C SER A 307 7.23 -11.13 38.06
N LYS A 308 5.96 -11.20 38.49
CA LYS A 308 5.04 -12.19 39.11
C LYS A 308 3.64 -11.50 39.23
N LYS A 309 2.53 -12.23 39.03
CA LYS A 309 1.08 -11.86 39.19
C LYS A 309 0.69 -11.49 40.65
N PRO A 310 -0.47 -10.83 40.98
CA PRO A 310 -1.83 -11.44 40.95
C PRO A 310 -3.05 -10.48 40.70
N GLU A 311 -4.26 -11.06 40.59
CA GLU A 311 -5.62 -10.45 40.46
C GLU A 311 -6.57 -11.08 41.50
N PRO A 312 -7.75 -10.50 41.90
CA PRO A 312 -9.07 -11.06 41.49
C PRO A 312 -10.38 -10.15 41.51
N SER A 313 -11.30 -10.36 40.53
CA SER A 313 -12.83 -10.52 40.42
C SER A 313 -13.88 -10.14 41.52
N PRO A 314 -15.27 -10.22 41.36
CA PRO A 314 -16.27 -9.97 40.24
C PRO A 314 -17.71 -9.40 40.63
N ALA A 315 -18.65 -9.15 39.65
CA ALA A 315 -20.12 -9.56 39.57
C ALA A 315 -21.23 -8.57 39.03
N ASP A 316 -22.24 -9.16 38.33
CA ASP A 316 -23.41 -8.80 37.45
C ASP A 316 -24.57 -7.82 37.82
N GLN A 317 -25.30 -7.28 36.79
CA GLN A 317 -26.79 -7.40 36.52
C GLN A 317 -27.36 -6.53 35.34
N ALA A 318 -28.56 -6.87 34.80
CA ALA A 318 -29.19 -6.29 33.57
C ALA A 318 -30.72 -5.90 33.67
N LEU A 319 -31.16 -5.01 32.73
CA LEU A 319 -32.52 -4.66 32.13
C LEU A 319 -33.50 -3.73 32.92
N PRO A 320 -34.41 -2.87 32.32
CA PRO A 320 -35.00 -2.79 30.94
C PRO A 320 -35.16 -1.36 30.30
N GLU A 321 -35.74 -1.27 29.08
CA GLU A 321 -36.08 -0.03 28.33
C GLU A 321 -37.42 0.63 28.74
N THR A 322 -37.46 1.96 28.92
CA THR A 322 -38.29 2.92 28.12
C THR A 322 -38.19 4.37 28.64
N ALA A 323 -38.30 5.31 27.69
CA ALA A 323 -38.50 6.77 27.85
C ALA A 323 -37.27 7.64 28.21
N GLY A 324 -36.52 8.01 27.15
CA GLY A 324 -35.97 9.37 26.99
C GLY A 324 -34.78 9.77 27.87
N ALA A 325 -33.89 8.84 28.22
CA ALA A 325 -32.65 9.18 28.91
C ALA A 325 -31.63 9.78 27.91
N ASP A 326 -31.09 10.95 28.24
CA ASP A 326 -30.11 11.67 27.44
C ASP A 326 -28.84 10.81 27.27
N GLN A 327 -28.69 10.19 26.09
CA GLN A 327 -27.52 9.37 25.80
C GLN A 327 -26.30 10.28 25.67
N PRO A 328 -25.18 9.97 26.36
CA PRO A 328 -23.98 10.79 26.32
C PRO A 328 -23.40 10.82 24.91
N SER A 329 -22.77 11.93 24.54
CA SER A 329 -21.98 12.02 23.31
C SER A 329 -20.75 11.13 23.38
N ILE A 330 -20.35 10.59 22.25
CA ILE A 330 -19.17 9.75 22.07
C ILE A 330 -17.95 10.63 22.28
N SER A 331 -17.32 10.48 23.43
CA SER A 331 -16.13 11.25 23.80
C SER A 331 -14.86 10.41 23.62
N ARG A 332 -15.00 9.09 23.52
CA ARG A 332 -13.90 8.13 23.52
C ARG A 332 -14.25 6.85 22.75
N LEU A 333 -13.27 6.34 22.01
CA LEU A 333 -13.33 5.08 21.27
C LEU A 333 -12.22 4.17 21.79
N GLU A 334 -12.54 2.95 22.19
CA GLU A 334 -11.55 1.94 22.56
C GLU A 334 -11.59 0.81 21.55
N ILE A 335 -10.45 0.49 20.92
CA ILE A 335 -10.38 -0.52 19.86
C ILE A 335 -9.44 -1.64 20.31
N SER A 336 -9.84 -2.89 20.12
CA SER A 336 -9.08 -4.09 20.47
C SER A 336 -9.12 -5.15 19.36
N GLY A 337 -8.19 -6.11 19.41
CA GLY A 337 -8.14 -7.28 18.51
C GLY A 337 -7.62 -7.02 17.09
N ASN A 338 -7.13 -5.81 16.85
CA ASN A 338 -6.74 -5.29 15.56
C ASN A 338 -5.21 -5.52 15.31
N GLN A 339 -4.82 -6.44 14.44
CA GLN A 339 -3.42 -6.87 14.19
C GLN A 339 -2.83 -6.29 12.89
N GLN A 340 -3.65 -6.00 11.88
CA GLN A 340 -3.16 -5.69 10.53
C GLN A 340 -3.32 -4.22 10.14
N VAL A 341 -4.34 -3.52 10.65
CA VAL A 341 -4.43 -2.05 10.58
C VAL A 341 -4.07 -1.48 11.95
N SER A 342 -3.25 -0.43 11.99
CA SER A 342 -2.89 0.21 13.27
C SER A 342 -4.10 0.91 13.90
N THR A 343 -4.22 0.81 15.22
CA THR A 343 -5.30 1.46 15.99
C THR A 343 -5.39 2.96 15.72
N ASP A 344 -4.29 3.63 15.42
CA ASP A 344 -4.27 5.06 15.08
C ASP A 344 -4.84 5.37 13.69
N THR A 345 -4.64 4.49 12.70
CA THR A 345 -5.35 4.59 11.42
C THR A 345 -6.85 4.41 11.62
N ILE A 346 -7.23 3.48 12.52
CA ILE A 346 -8.63 3.22 12.86
C ILE A 346 -9.24 4.42 13.60
N ILE A 347 -8.57 4.97 14.62
CA ILE A 347 -9.03 6.15 15.35
C ILE A 347 -9.07 7.40 14.43
N LEU A 348 -8.09 7.56 13.52
CA LEU A 348 -8.10 8.64 12.53
C LEU A 348 -9.26 8.53 11.55
N GLU A 349 -9.65 7.30 11.18
CA GLU A 349 -10.82 7.01 10.36
C GLU A 349 -12.11 7.33 11.12
N LEU A 350 -12.16 7.01 12.41
CA LEU A 350 -13.37 7.18 13.22
C LEU A 350 -13.54 8.56 13.87
N ARG A 351 -12.68 9.53 13.54
CA ARG A 351 -12.67 10.84 14.19
C ARG A 351 -13.96 11.65 14.03
N GLU A 352 -14.78 11.36 13.02
CA GLU A 352 -16.03 12.09 12.76
C GLU A 352 -17.17 11.70 13.70
N PHE A 353 -17.02 10.59 14.40
CA PHE A 353 -18.04 10.10 15.34
C PHE A 353 -17.89 10.69 16.75
N PHE A 354 -16.82 11.44 17.03
CA PHE A 354 -16.67 12.16 18.29
C PHE A 354 -17.73 13.27 18.42
N ASP A 355 -18.17 13.53 19.65
CA ASP A 355 -19.23 14.46 20.03
C ASP A 355 -20.66 14.11 19.54
N MET A 356 -20.82 13.07 18.71
CA MET A 356 -22.13 12.53 18.31
C MET A 356 -22.76 11.69 19.43
N LYS A 357 -24.09 11.62 19.52
CA LYS A 357 -24.76 10.80 20.56
C LYS A 357 -24.36 9.32 20.46
N ASN A 358 -24.07 8.65 21.57
CA ASN A 358 -23.76 7.21 21.60
C ASN A 358 -25.02 6.34 21.43
N SER A 359 -25.63 6.47 20.25
CA SER A 359 -26.81 5.71 19.83
C SER A 359 -26.43 4.43 19.09
N SER A 360 -27.32 3.45 19.09
CA SER A 360 -27.14 2.20 18.35
C SER A 360 -26.90 2.43 16.85
N ALA A 361 -27.53 3.47 16.28
CA ALA A 361 -27.32 3.89 14.91
C ALA A 361 -25.86 4.30 14.65
N ASN A 362 -25.28 5.15 15.50
CA ASN A 362 -23.89 5.59 15.34
C ASN A 362 -22.89 4.47 15.59
N ARG A 363 -23.15 3.56 16.54
CA ARG A 363 -22.32 2.36 16.73
C ARG A 363 -22.33 1.45 15.49
N THR A 364 -23.47 1.30 14.83
CA THR A 364 -23.56 0.54 13.57
C THR A 364 -22.70 1.16 12.46
N MET A 365 -22.66 2.49 12.37
CA MET A 365 -21.82 3.20 11.40
C MET A 365 -20.33 3.04 11.69
N ILE A 366 -19.92 3.17 12.96
CA ILE A 366 -18.53 2.94 13.39
C ILE A 366 -18.07 1.53 12.99
N ARG A 367 -18.92 0.52 13.21
CA ARG A 367 -18.63 -0.87 12.82
C ARG A 367 -18.35 -0.99 11.32
N GLN A 368 -19.21 -0.40 10.49
CA GLN A 368 -19.06 -0.41 9.03
C GLN A 368 -17.76 0.27 8.58
N SER A 369 -17.39 1.40 9.19
CA SER A 369 -16.16 2.13 8.83
C SER A 369 -14.88 1.34 9.15
N ILE A 370 -14.83 0.64 10.29
CA ILE A 370 -13.67 -0.20 10.59
C ILE A 370 -13.64 -1.43 9.67
N THR A 371 -14.78 -2.08 9.40
CA THR A 371 -14.82 -3.24 8.49
C THR A 371 -14.30 -2.84 7.10
N GLN A 372 -14.67 -1.64 6.64
CA GLN A 372 -14.16 -1.10 5.39
C GLN A 372 -12.65 -0.85 5.43
N LEU A 373 -12.11 -0.22 6.49
CA LEU A 373 -10.68 0.04 6.64
C LEU A 373 -9.83 -1.25 6.62
N TYR A 374 -10.38 -2.34 7.14
CA TYR A 374 -9.74 -3.66 7.13
C TYR A 374 -9.84 -4.38 5.78
N HIS A 375 -11.01 -4.29 5.14
CA HIS A 375 -11.17 -4.72 3.75
C HIS A 375 -10.17 -4.01 2.83
N ASP A 376 -9.90 -2.73 3.08
CA ASP A 376 -9.02 -1.90 2.27
C ASP A 376 -7.54 -2.30 2.34
N ILE A 377 -7.11 -2.94 3.44
CA ILE A 377 -5.78 -3.54 3.53
C ILE A 377 -5.76 -5.03 3.12
N GLY A 378 -6.88 -5.53 2.58
CA GLY A 378 -6.99 -6.85 1.94
C GLY A 378 -7.47 -7.98 2.84
N LEU A 379 -8.05 -7.65 4.01
CA LEU A 379 -8.57 -8.63 4.96
C LEU A 379 -10.08 -8.61 4.94
N ASN A 380 -10.65 -9.58 4.24
CA ASN A 380 -12.10 -9.64 3.96
C ASN A 380 -12.89 -10.37 5.06
N HIS A 381 -12.18 -11.07 5.93
CA HIS A 381 -12.75 -11.84 7.01
C HIS A 381 -12.34 -11.16 8.32
N VAL A 382 -13.05 -10.08 8.64
CA VAL A 382 -12.89 -9.36 9.89
C VAL A 382 -14.26 -9.25 10.57
N SER A 383 -14.38 -9.78 11.78
CA SER A 383 -15.59 -9.62 12.59
C SER A 383 -15.40 -8.44 13.52
N ILE A 384 -16.37 -7.52 13.56
CA ILE A 384 -16.28 -6.32 14.39
C ILE A 384 -17.46 -6.29 15.35
N ASN A 385 -17.16 -6.46 16.63
CA ASN A 385 -18.12 -6.38 17.70
C ASN A 385 -18.01 -5.00 18.37
N ILE A 386 -19.15 -4.38 18.70
CA ILE A 386 -19.18 -3.11 19.44
C ILE A 386 -20.17 -3.25 20.57
N ALA A 387 -19.71 -3.13 21.81
CA ALA A 387 -20.53 -3.30 23.00
C ALA A 387 -21.60 -2.19 23.14
N ASP A 388 -22.67 -2.46 23.89
CA ASP A 388 -23.69 -1.46 24.15
C ASP A 388 -23.18 -0.29 24.99
N ALA A 389 -23.82 0.87 24.80
CA ALA A 389 -23.34 2.15 25.33
C ALA A 389 -23.07 2.10 26.84
N MET A 390 -21.86 2.48 27.24
CA MET A 390 -21.56 2.83 28.62
C MET A 390 -22.07 4.25 28.91
N HIS A 391 -22.45 4.52 30.16
CA HIS A 391 -23.03 5.80 30.57
C HIS A 391 -22.05 7.00 30.54
N ASP A 392 -20.77 6.76 30.22
CA ASP A 392 -19.71 7.77 30.18
C ASP A 392 -19.41 8.31 28.76
N GLY A 393 -20.09 7.79 27.73
CA GLY A 393 -19.84 8.19 26.34
C GLY A 393 -18.68 7.44 25.67
N THR A 394 -18.18 6.37 26.28
CA THR A 394 -17.17 5.50 25.67
C THR A 394 -17.82 4.45 24.75
N VAL A 395 -17.19 4.17 23.59
CA VAL A 395 -17.58 3.11 22.65
C VAL A 395 -16.44 2.11 22.51
N ASN A 396 -16.68 0.86 22.92
CA ASN A 396 -15.69 -0.22 22.84
C ASN A 396 -15.92 -1.08 21.59
N ILE A 397 -14.85 -1.26 20.80
CA ILE A 397 -14.85 -1.89 19.49
C ILE A 397 -13.82 -3.04 19.51
N GLU A 398 -14.27 -4.26 19.32
CA GLU A 398 -13.43 -5.45 19.25
C GLU A 398 -13.41 -5.98 17.82
N ILE A 399 -12.22 -6.23 17.29
CA ILE A 399 -11.97 -6.63 15.91
C ILE A 399 -11.35 -8.04 15.94
N GLN A 400 -11.85 -8.97 15.15
CA GLN A 400 -11.29 -10.31 15.01
C GLN A 400 -10.92 -10.54 13.55
N GLU A 401 -9.64 -10.71 13.25
CA GLU A 401 -9.11 -10.87 11.91
C GLU A 401 -8.83 -12.36 11.66
N GLU A 402 -9.38 -12.91 10.57
CA GLU A 402 -9.19 -14.32 10.15
C GLU A 402 -8.13 -14.50 9.05
#